data_AF-A0A9I9EMP3-F1
#
_entry.id   AF-A0A9I9EMP3-F1
#
_cell.length_a   1.000
_cell.length_b   1.000
_cell.length_c   1.000
_cell.angle_alpha   90.00
_cell.angle_beta   90.00
_cell.angle_gamma   90.00
#
_symmetry.space_group_name_H-M   'P 1'
#
loop_
_entity.id
_entity.type
_entity.pdbx_description
1 polymer ?
#
loop_
_entity_poly.entity_id
_entity_poly.type
_entity_poly.pdbx_seq_one_letter_code
_entity_poly.pdbx_strand_id
1 'polypeptide(L)'
;MSISNRAPRHVWTEEEEGTLVECLMELVSMGGWKSDNGTFWLGYLTQLVRMMAEKLPGRQVCATTVINCRTKTLKQTFQAITEM
;
A
#
# COMPACT_ATOMS: atom_id res chain seq x y z
N MET A 1 -23.49 -23.30 0.97
CA MET A 1 -22.11 -22.79 0.98
C MET A 1 -21.98 -21.76 -0.12
N SER A 2 -21.85 -20.47 0.21
CA SER A 2 -21.75 -19.40 -0.79
C SER A 2 -20.30 -19.31 -1.27
N ILE A 3 -20.07 -19.73 -2.51
CA ILE A 3 -18.77 -19.61 -3.17
C ILE A 3 -18.56 -18.11 -3.42
N SER A 4 -17.82 -17.46 -2.53
CA SER A 4 -17.47 -16.05 -2.67
C SER A 4 -16.60 -15.91 -3.92
N ASN A 5 -17.16 -15.27 -4.95
CA ASN A 5 -16.55 -15.01 -6.25
C ASN A 5 -15.42 -13.95 -6.18
N ARG A 6 -14.56 -14.03 -5.16
CA ARG A 6 -13.44 -13.12 -4.99
C ARG A 6 -12.38 -13.51 -6.01
N ALA A 7 -12.12 -12.57 -6.94
CA ALA A 7 -11.02 -12.60 -7.88
C ALA A 7 -9.73 -13.14 -7.23
N PRO A 8 -8.84 -13.81 -8.00
CA PRO A 8 -7.58 -14.34 -7.48
C PRO A 8 -6.92 -13.27 -6.63
N ARG A 9 -6.81 -13.53 -5.32
CA ARG A 9 -6.17 -12.59 -4.41
C ARG A 9 -4.71 -12.55 -4.82
N HIS A 10 -4.26 -11.40 -5.30
CA HIS A 10 -2.84 -11.18 -5.57
C HIS A 10 -2.05 -11.61 -4.33
N VAL A 11 -1.18 -12.61 -4.51
CA VAL A 11 -0.32 -13.11 -3.45
C VAL A 11 0.89 -12.20 -3.41
N TRP A 12 1.00 -11.43 -2.34
CA TRP A 12 2.12 -10.53 -2.13
C TRP A 12 3.40 -11.33 -1.88
N THR A 13 4.45 -11.07 -2.67
CA THR A 13 5.78 -11.63 -2.43
C THR A 13 6.59 -10.69 -1.54
N GLU A 14 7.61 -11.21 -0.87
CA GLU A 14 8.52 -10.39 -0.02
C GLU A 14 9.13 -9.20 -0.77
N GLU A 15 9.43 -9.36 -2.07
CA GLU A 15 9.92 -8.27 -2.91
C GLU A 15 8.90 -7.13 -3.06
N GLU A 16 7.63 -7.46 -3.35
CA GLU A 16 6.54 -6.47 -3.48
C GLU A 16 6.23 -5.80 -2.15
N GLU A 17 6.28 -6.58 -1.05
CA GLU A 17 6.11 -6.07 0.30
C GLU A 17 7.24 -5.10 0.66
N GLY A 18 8.48 -5.48 0.37
CA GLY A 18 9.66 -4.66 0.59
C GLY A 18 9.60 -3.35 -0.17
N THR A 19 9.27 -3.40 -1.47
CA THR A 19 9.08 -2.18 -2.29
C THR A 19 7.94 -1.32 -1.76
N LEU A 20 6.82 -1.91 -1.34
CA LEU A 20 5.69 -1.16 -0.78
C LEU A 20 6.10 -0.39 0.48
N VAL A 21 6.81 -1.04 1.40
CA VAL A 21 7.30 -0.43 2.64
C VAL A 21 8.37 0.62 2.34
N GLU A 22 9.27 0.37 1.39
CA GLU A 22 10.28 1.34 0.96
C GLU A 22 9.62 2.60 0.38
N CYS A 23 8.68 2.46 -0.55
CA CYS A 23 7.96 3.60 -1.13
C CYS A 23 7.14 4.36 -0.06
N LEU A 24 6.56 3.65 0.91
CA LEU A 24 5.91 4.24 2.08
C LEU A 24 6.88 5.10 2.89
N MET A 25 8.07 4.58 3.19
CA MET A 25 9.10 5.30 3.95
C MET A 25 9.64 6.51 3.19
N GLU A 26 9.96 6.37 1.91
CA GLU A 26 10.39 7.47 1.04
C GLU A 26 9.34 8.58 1.01
N LEU A 27 8.06 8.21 0.95
CA LEU A 27 6.97 9.17 0.91
C LEU A 27 6.78 9.89 2.25
N VAL A 28 6.90 9.20 3.38
CA VAL A 28 6.95 9.85 4.69
C VAL A 28 8.16 10.79 4.80
N SER A 29 9.30 10.40 4.25
CA SER A 29 10.57 11.15 4.30
C SER A 29 10.55 12.42 3.43
N MET A 30 9.83 12.40 2.31
CA MET A 30 9.68 13.59 1.44
C MET A 30 8.97 14.77 2.12
N GLY A 31 8.24 14.54 3.22
CA GLY A 31 7.47 15.58 3.90
C GLY A 31 6.30 16.11 3.06
N GLY A 32 5.30 16.74 3.69
CA GLY A 32 4.18 17.39 2.96
C GLY A 32 3.05 16.46 2.47
N TRP A 33 3.17 15.13 2.65
CA TRP A 33 2.10 14.18 2.30
C TRP A 33 1.11 13.88 3.43
N LYS A 34 1.42 14.35 4.64
CA LYS A 34 0.54 14.28 5.80
C LYS A 34 -0.40 15.48 5.73
N SER A 35 -1.70 15.26 5.54
CA SER A 35 -2.65 16.38 5.67
C SER A 35 -2.70 16.85 7.12
N ASP A 36 -3.01 18.13 7.33
CA ASP A 36 -3.26 18.71 8.66
C ASP A 36 -4.30 17.93 9.48
N ASN A 37 -5.14 17.12 8.82
CA ASN A 37 -6.17 16.31 9.45
C ASN A 37 -5.76 14.84 9.72
N GLY A 38 -4.46 14.53 9.67
CA GLY A 38 -3.93 13.20 10.05
C GLY A 38 -4.27 12.06 9.08
N THR A 39 -4.86 12.35 7.92
CA THR A 39 -5.26 11.34 6.92
C THR A 39 -4.46 11.52 5.62
N PHE A 40 -4.04 10.43 4.98
CA PHE A 40 -3.37 10.45 3.69
C PHE A 40 -4.35 10.81 2.56
N TRP A 41 -3.96 11.71 1.66
CA TRP A 41 -4.79 12.19 0.55
C TRP A 41 -4.92 11.13 -0.56
N LEU A 42 -5.96 11.24 -1.42
CA LEU A 42 -6.10 10.37 -2.61
C LEU A 42 -4.85 10.42 -3.51
N GLY A 43 -4.16 11.57 -3.53
CA GLY A 43 -2.91 11.79 -4.27
C GLY A 43 -1.71 11.01 -3.72
N TYR A 44 -1.69 10.67 -2.43
CA TYR A 44 -0.65 9.79 -1.87
C TYR A 44 -0.70 8.41 -2.52
N LEU A 45 -1.90 7.86 -2.69
CA LEU A 45 -2.07 6.52 -3.27
C LEU A 45 -1.64 6.52 -4.74
N THR A 46 -1.96 7.57 -5.50
CA THR A 46 -1.51 7.73 -6.88
C THR A 46 0.02 7.82 -6.97
N GLN A 47 0.65 8.55 -6.07
CA GLN A 47 2.11 8.67 -6.01
C GLN A 47 2.76 7.34 -5.62
N LEU A 48 2.20 6.63 -4.64
CA LEU A 48 2.66 5.32 -4.20
C LEU A 48 2.57 4.28 -5.33
N VAL A 49 1.45 4.26 -6.05
CA VAL A 49 1.26 3.40 -7.23
C VAL A 49 2.32 3.71 -8.29
N ARG A 50 2.62 5.00 -8.52
CA ARG A 50 3.66 5.41 -9.48
C ARG A 50 5.04 4.91 -9.07
N MET A 51 5.46 5.14 -7.82
CA MET A 51 6.76 4.71 -7.30
C MET A 51 6.90 3.18 -7.35
N MET A 52 5.83 2.45 -7.01
CA MET A 52 5.80 0.98 -7.13
C MET A 52 5.90 0.52 -8.58
N ALA A 53 5.23 1.19 -9.52
CA ALA A 53 5.31 0.86 -10.94
C ALA A 53 6.70 1.15 -11.55
N GLU A 54 7.38 2.18 -11.05
CA GLU A 54 8.76 2.51 -11.43
C GLU A 54 9.75 1.47 -10.90
N LYS A 55 9.58 0.99 -9.66
CA LYS A 55 10.47 -0.01 -9.05
C LYS A 55 10.16 -1.45 -9.47
N LEU A 56 8.91 -1.76 -9.85
CA LEU A 56 8.46 -3.09 -10.29
C LEU A 56 7.84 -3.05 -11.69
N PRO A 57 8.62 -2.70 -12.73
CA PRO A 57 8.12 -2.64 -14.09
C PRO A 57 7.65 -4.02 -14.56
N GLY A 58 6.42 -4.09 -15.09
CA GLY A 58 5.83 -5.34 -15.61
C GLY A 58 5.08 -6.18 -14.59
N ARG A 59 4.97 -5.74 -13.32
CA ARG A 59 4.26 -6.48 -12.27
C ARG A 59 2.82 -5.97 -12.13
N GLN A 60 1.84 -6.90 -12.13
CA GLN A 60 0.40 -6.56 -12.03
C GLN A 60 -0.03 -5.97 -10.67
N VAL A 61 0.90 -5.79 -9.73
CA VAL A 61 0.65 -5.20 -8.40
C VAL A 61 0.30 -3.73 -8.44
N CYS A 62 0.54 -3.05 -9.56
CA CYS A 62 0.34 -1.61 -9.69
C CYS A 62 -1.15 -1.17 -9.70
N ALA A 63 -2.10 -2.07 -9.48
CA ALA A 63 -3.50 -1.72 -9.33
C ALA A 63 -3.73 -0.93 -8.02
N THR A 64 -4.24 0.29 -8.15
CA THR A 64 -4.57 1.21 -7.05
C THR A 64 -5.42 0.55 -5.95
N THR A 65 -6.32 -0.35 -6.31
CA THR A 65 -7.19 -1.09 -5.38
C THR A 65 -6.43 -2.15 -4.57
N VAL A 66 -5.49 -2.87 -5.20
CA VAL A 66 -4.67 -3.90 -4.55
C VAL A 66 -3.71 -3.26 -3.55
N ILE A 67 -3.06 -2.17 -3.96
CA ILE A 67 -2.14 -1.41 -3.10
C ILE A 67 -2.88 -0.81 -1.90
N ASN A 68 -4.04 -0.16 -2.11
CA ASN A 68 -4.83 0.44 -1.03
C ASN A 68 -5.29 -0.59 0.02
N CYS A 69 -5.73 -1.77 -0.42
CA CYS A 69 -6.10 -2.86 0.49
C CYS A 69 -4.90 -3.27 1.35
N ARG A 70 -3.71 -3.42 0.76
CA ARG A 70 -2.50 -3.81 1.51
C ARG A 70 -2.04 -2.72 2.48
N THR A 71 -2.07 -1.44 2.09
CA THR A 71 -1.73 -0.33 3.00
C THR A 71 -2.66 -0.27 4.20
N LYS A 72 -3.97 -0.52 4.01
CA LYS A 72 -4.93 -0.61 5.11
C LYS A 72 -4.63 -1.75 6.07
N THR A 73 -4.34 -2.94 5.54
CA THR A 73 -3.94 -4.10 6.36
C THR A 73 -2.68 -3.79 7.15
N LEU A 74 -1.65 -3.22 6.51
CA LEU A 74 -0.42 -2.83 7.20
C LEU A 74 -0.70 -1.85 8.33
N LYS A 75 -1.46 -0.78 8.08
CA LYS A 75 -1.83 0.19 9.11
C LYS A 75 -2.53 -0.47 10.30
N GLN A 76 -3.46 -1.40 10.06
CA GLN A 76 -4.16 -2.12 11.13
C GLN A 76 -3.22 -3.00 11.95
N THR A 77 -2.30 -3.72 11.30
CA THR A 77 -1.30 -4.54 12.00
C THR A 77 -0.37 -3.69 12.85
N PHE A 78 0.12 -2.56 12.32
CA PHE A 78 0.97 -1.65 13.10
C PHE A 78 0.21 -1.00 14.26
N GLN A 79 -1.04 -0.59 14.06
CA GLN A 79 -1.86 -0.04 15.15
C GLN A 79 -2.06 -1.08 16.26
N ALA A 80 -2.39 -2.32 15.90
CA ALA A 80 -2.56 -3.41 16.87
C ALA A 80 -1.28 -3.67 17.67
N ILE A 81 -0.09 -3.53 17.06
CA ILE A 81 1.21 -3.65 17.76
C ILE A 81 1.41 -2.49 18.74
N THR A 82 1.02 -1.26 18.38
CA THR A 82 1.16 -0.09 19.26
C THR A 82 0.15 -0.06 20.42
N GLU A 83 -0.91 -0.85 20.35
CA GLU A 83 -1.96 -0.98 21.37
C GLU A 83 -1.70 -2.13 22.36
N MET A 84 -0.63 -2.93 22.15
CA MET A 84 -0.15 -3.97 23.08
C MET A 84 0.80 -3.39 24.12
#